data_AF-A0AAU2V3V2-F1
#
_entry.id   AF-A0AAU2V3V2-F1
#
_cell.length_a   1.000
_cell.length_b   1.000
_cell.length_c   1.000
_cell.angle_alpha   90.00
_cell.angle_beta   90.00
_cell.angle_gamma   90.00
#
_symmetry.space_group_name_H-M   'P 1'
#
loop_
_entity.id
_entity.type
_entity.pdbx_description
1 polymer ?
#
loop_
_entity_poly.entity_id
_entity_poly.type
_entity_poly.pdbx_seq_one_letter_code
_entity_poly.pdbx_strand_id
1 'polypeptide(L)'
;MTDRFRGRLWWRGLLAAAQREYDAPTPHYDKVIELLDQVVGAAVPGAARRSAKALQALALTQLAYSAEYGPLRTVYLTAARELSTGTLTAPRVSAAPSGPPAHRSACRPR
;
A
#
# COMPACT_ATOMS: atom_id res chain seq x y z
N MET A 1 -14.78 -33.91 -3.69
CA MET A 1 -15.14 -33.01 -4.81
C MET A 1 -15.84 -31.76 -4.27
N THR A 2 -15.17 -30.96 -3.42
CA THR A 2 -15.80 -29.86 -2.64
C THR A 2 -14.92 -28.60 -2.48
N ASP A 3 -13.65 -28.65 -2.90
CA ASP A 3 -12.68 -27.59 -2.60
C ASP A 3 -12.86 -26.32 -3.47
N ARG A 4 -13.10 -26.51 -4.78
CA ARG A 4 -13.26 -25.40 -5.74
C ARG A 4 -14.46 -24.48 -5.48
N PHE A 5 -15.50 -24.96 -4.79
CA PHE A 5 -16.66 -24.12 -4.43
C PHE A 5 -16.36 -23.26 -3.21
N ARG A 6 -15.66 -23.81 -2.20
CA ARG A 6 -15.18 -23.07 -1.04
C ARG A 6 -14.22 -21.95 -1.51
N GLY A 7 -13.33 -22.28 -2.45
CA GLY A 7 -12.44 -21.34 -3.14
C GLY A 7 -13.10 -20.31 -4.07
N ARG A 8 -14.39 -20.44 -4.43
CA ARG A 8 -15.12 -19.42 -5.21
C ARG A 8 -15.97 -18.49 -4.36
N LEU A 9 -16.41 -18.94 -3.19
CA LEU A 9 -17.28 -18.18 -2.30
C LEU A 9 -16.49 -17.38 -1.26
N TRP A 10 -15.33 -17.87 -0.82
CA TRP A 10 -14.53 -17.20 0.22
C TRP A 10 -14.10 -15.78 -0.16
N TRP A 11 -13.54 -15.54 -1.35
CA TRP A 11 -13.08 -14.20 -1.77
C TRP A 11 -14.24 -13.22 -1.92
N ARG A 12 -15.44 -13.72 -2.28
CA ARG A 12 -16.67 -12.90 -2.32
C ARG A 12 -17.06 -12.48 -0.91
N GLY A 13 -16.99 -13.41 0.04
CA GLY A 13 -17.23 -13.15 1.46
C GLY A 13 -16.24 -12.15 2.04
N LEU A 14 -14.95 -12.30 1.75
CA LEU A 14 -13.90 -11.36 2.18
C LEU A 14 -14.11 -9.96 1.60
N LEU A 15 -14.41 -9.85 0.31
CA LEU A 15 -14.65 -8.56 -0.34
C LEU A 15 -15.91 -7.88 0.21
N ALA A 16 -16.99 -8.64 0.46
CA ALA A 16 -18.20 -8.12 1.09
C ALA A 16 -17.98 -7.75 2.57
N ALA A 17 -17.16 -8.49 3.30
CA ALA A 17 -16.78 -8.14 4.68
C ALA A 17 -15.94 -6.85 4.70
N ALA A 18 -14.95 -6.73 3.83
CA ALA A 18 -14.13 -5.54 3.70
C ALA A 18 -14.98 -4.31 3.33
N GLN A 19 -15.92 -4.44 2.40
CA GLN A 19 -16.82 -3.35 2.05
C GLN A 19 -17.68 -2.90 3.24
N ARG A 20 -18.23 -3.85 4.01
CA ARG A 20 -19.02 -3.53 5.21
C ARG A 20 -18.20 -2.82 6.29
N GLU A 21 -16.95 -3.23 6.50
CA GLU A 21 -16.06 -2.54 7.45
C GLU A 21 -15.69 -1.14 6.97
N TYR A 22 -15.51 -0.95 5.65
CA TYR A 22 -15.25 0.36 5.07
C TYR A 22 -16.45 1.31 5.21
N ASP A 23 -17.67 0.79 5.02
CA ASP A 23 -18.92 1.56 5.07
C ASP A 23 -19.51 1.68 6.49
N ALA A 24 -18.87 1.10 7.51
CA ALA A 24 -19.37 1.14 8.88
C ALA A 24 -19.43 2.58 9.43
N PRO A 25 -20.33 2.90 10.38
CA PRO A 25 -20.37 4.23 11.01
C PRO A 25 -19.04 4.65 11.63
N THR A 26 -18.27 3.68 12.11
CA THR A 26 -16.88 3.83 12.57
C THR A 26 -16.00 2.85 11.79
N PRO A 27 -15.41 3.27 10.66
CA PRO A 27 -14.66 2.38 9.79
C PRO A 27 -13.33 1.89 10.40
N HIS A 28 -13.03 0.60 10.22
CA HIS A 28 -11.74 -0.01 10.60
C HIS A 28 -10.89 -0.27 9.35
N TYR A 29 -10.22 0.77 8.85
CA TYR A 29 -9.48 0.70 7.58
C TYR A 29 -8.28 -0.25 7.59
N ASP A 30 -7.66 -0.44 8.76
CA ASP A 30 -6.65 -1.47 9.00
C ASP A 30 -7.21 -2.89 8.77
N LYS A 31 -8.42 -3.15 9.28
CA LYS A 31 -9.10 -4.43 9.06
C LYS A 31 -9.51 -4.63 7.60
N VAL A 32 -9.96 -3.57 6.93
CA VAL A 32 -10.25 -3.59 5.48
C VAL A 32 -9.02 -4.05 4.70
N ILE A 33 -7.84 -3.50 5.00
CA ILE A 33 -6.58 -3.88 4.34
C ILE A 33 -6.24 -5.35 4.59
N GLU A 34 -6.34 -5.84 5.83
CA GLU A 34 -6.05 -7.23 6.20
C GLU A 34 -6.94 -8.23 5.42
N LEU A 35 -8.22 -7.92 5.25
CA LEU A 35 -9.15 -8.76 4.50
C LEU A 35 -8.85 -8.76 3.00
N LEU A 36 -8.47 -7.60 2.45
CA LEU A 36 -8.23 -7.45 1.02
C LEU A 36 -6.88 -7.99 0.57
N ASP A 37 -5.86 -7.97 1.43
CA ASP A 37 -4.53 -8.54 1.12
C ASP A 37 -4.62 -10.03 0.77
N GLN A 38 -5.47 -10.77 1.50
CA GLN A 38 -5.78 -12.18 1.23
C GLN A 38 -6.40 -12.38 -0.17
N VAL A 39 -7.22 -11.44 -0.64
CA VAL A 39 -7.85 -11.50 -1.97
C VAL A 39 -6.85 -11.11 -3.06
N VAL A 40 -6.02 -10.10 -2.82
CA VAL A 40 -5.01 -9.63 -3.77
C VAL A 40 -3.94 -10.68 -4.04
N GLY A 41 -3.47 -11.38 -2.99
CA GLY A 41 -2.45 -12.43 -3.08
C GLY A 41 -2.93 -13.77 -3.63
N ALA A 42 -4.25 -13.98 -3.75
CA ALA A 42 -4.81 -15.26 -4.13
C ALA A 42 -5.11 -15.43 -5.63
N ALA A 43 -5.32 -16.68 -6.03
CA ALA A 43 -5.79 -17.07 -7.37
C ALA A 43 -7.30 -16.79 -7.54
N VAL A 44 -7.66 -15.51 -7.72
CA VAL A 44 -9.03 -15.03 -7.91
C VAL A 44 -9.24 -14.46 -9.32
N PRO A 45 -10.49 -14.32 -9.81
CA PRO A 45 -10.75 -13.66 -11.08
C PRO A 45 -10.16 -12.24 -11.14
N GLY A 46 -9.66 -11.82 -12.31
CA GLY A 46 -9.02 -10.51 -12.47
C GLY A 46 -9.91 -9.33 -12.07
N ALA A 47 -11.23 -9.44 -12.32
CA ALA A 47 -12.20 -8.44 -11.87
C ALA A 47 -12.24 -8.32 -10.33
N ALA A 48 -12.28 -9.44 -9.61
CA ALA A 48 -12.27 -9.46 -8.14
C ALA A 48 -10.97 -8.86 -7.58
N ARG A 49 -9.83 -9.20 -8.18
CA ARG A 49 -8.54 -8.61 -7.80
C ARG A 49 -8.53 -7.10 -8.02
N ARG A 50 -9.07 -6.60 -9.14
CA ARG A 50 -9.18 -5.15 -9.38
C ARG A 50 -10.07 -4.45 -8.35
N SER A 51 -11.22 -5.01 -8.04
CA SER A 51 -12.11 -4.47 -7.00
C SER A 51 -11.44 -4.46 -5.63
N ALA A 52 -10.73 -5.52 -5.26
CA ALA A 52 -9.99 -5.58 -4.00
C ALA A 52 -8.89 -4.50 -3.93
N LYS A 53 -8.08 -4.37 -4.98
CA LYS A 53 -7.05 -3.31 -5.06
C LYS A 53 -7.63 -1.91 -4.96
N ALA A 54 -8.77 -1.65 -5.61
CA ALA A 54 -9.43 -0.36 -5.58
C ALA A 54 -9.91 -0.01 -4.16
N LEU A 55 -10.60 -0.93 -3.49
CA LEU A 55 -11.06 -0.70 -2.11
C LEU A 55 -9.89 -0.56 -1.12
N GLN A 56 -8.81 -1.34 -1.32
CA GLN A 56 -7.60 -1.26 -0.50
C GLN A 56 -6.89 0.09 -0.68
N ALA A 57 -6.84 0.63 -1.90
CA ALA A 57 -6.30 1.96 -2.16
C ALA A 57 -7.13 3.07 -1.48
N LEU A 58 -8.46 2.94 -1.45
CA LEU A 58 -9.33 3.86 -0.72
C LEU A 58 -9.06 3.80 0.79
N ALA A 59 -9.00 2.60 1.38
CA ALA A 59 -8.71 2.42 2.80
C ALA A 59 -7.34 3.00 3.21
N LEU A 60 -6.29 2.74 2.41
CA LEU A 60 -4.96 3.34 2.60
C LEU A 60 -5.01 4.87 2.54
N THR A 61 -5.79 5.44 1.64
CA THR A 61 -5.96 6.90 1.55
C THR A 61 -6.61 7.46 2.82
N GLN A 62 -7.60 6.78 3.40
CA GLN A 62 -8.22 7.19 4.66
C GLN A 62 -7.25 7.10 5.85
N LEU A 63 -6.43 6.05 5.91
CA LEU A 63 -5.34 5.95 6.89
C LEU A 63 -4.30 7.06 6.71
N ALA A 64 -4.03 7.46 5.47
CA ALA A 64 -3.14 8.59 5.20
C ALA A 64 -3.72 9.92 5.68
N TYR A 65 -5.03 10.12 5.58
CA TYR A 65 -5.68 11.33 6.09
C TYR A 65 -5.63 11.41 7.61
N SER A 66 -5.78 10.28 8.31
CA SER A 66 -5.66 10.21 9.77
C SER A 66 -4.22 10.18 10.29
N ALA A 67 -3.21 9.93 9.44
CA ALA A 67 -1.82 9.86 9.87
C ALA A 67 -1.27 11.23 10.33
N GLU A 68 -0.81 11.29 11.57
CA GLU A 68 -0.10 12.46 12.13
C GLU A 68 1.38 12.48 11.70
N TYR A 69 1.99 11.31 11.54
CA TYR A 69 3.39 11.17 11.13
C TYR A 69 3.53 11.27 9.60
N GLY A 70 4.17 12.35 9.14
CA GLY A 70 4.31 12.66 7.71
C GLY A 70 4.84 11.51 6.83
N PRO A 71 5.92 10.81 7.23
CA PRO A 71 6.42 9.66 6.47
C PRO A 71 5.41 8.52 6.35
N LEU A 72 4.59 8.26 7.38
CA LEU A 72 3.54 7.23 7.31
C LEU A 72 2.45 7.62 6.31
N ARG A 73 2.04 8.90 6.28
CA ARG A 73 1.13 9.42 5.24
C ARG A 73 1.69 9.18 3.84
N THR A 74 2.98 9.45 3.62
CA THR A 74 3.65 9.20 2.33
C THR A 74 3.62 7.73 1.94
N VAL A 75 3.91 6.82 2.88
CA VAL A 75 3.87 5.37 2.62
C VAL A 75 2.48 4.93 2.18
N TYR A 76 1.42 5.34 2.89
CA TYR A 76 0.06 4.97 2.55
C TYR A 76 -0.39 5.52 1.19
N LEU A 77 -0.10 6.79 0.88
CA LEU A 77 -0.47 7.38 -0.41
C LEU A 77 0.29 6.77 -1.58
N THR A 78 1.58 6.45 -1.40
CA THR A 78 2.36 5.74 -2.42
C THR A 78 1.78 4.35 -2.67
N ALA A 79 1.49 3.58 -1.61
CA ALA A 79 0.88 2.25 -1.75
C ALA A 79 -0.49 2.31 -2.43
N ALA A 80 -1.35 3.27 -2.06
CA ALA A 80 -2.65 3.47 -2.69
C ALA A 80 -2.52 3.77 -4.20
N ARG A 81 -1.53 4.58 -4.58
CA ARG A 81 -1.24 4.89 -5.97
C ARG A 81 -0.77 3.66 -6.74
N GLU A 82 0.18 2.90 -6.19
CA GLU A 82 0.70 1.67 -6.82
C GLU A 82 -0.38 0.60 -7.01
N LEU A 83 -1.31 0.47 -6.08
CA LEU A 83 -2.46 -0.44 -6.23
C LEU A 83 -3.39 -0.01 -7.37
N SER A 84 -3.54 1.30 -7.58
CA SER A 84 -4.44 1.88 -8.58
C SER A 84 -3.83 1.89 -9.99
N THR A 85 -2.54 2.20 -10.12
CA THR A 85 -1.85 2.38 -11.41
C THR A 85 -0.95 1.22 -11.80
N GLY A 86 -0.72 0.27 -10.90
CA GLY A 86 0.37 -0.71 -11.01
C GLY A 86 1.68 -0.16 -10.43
N THR A 87 2.70 -1.04 -10.34
CA THR A 87 4.01 -0.70 -9.78
C THR A 87 4.62 0.49 -10.52
N LEU A 88 4.92 1.56 -9.80
CA LEU A 88 5.62 2.70 -10.35
C LEU A 88 7.10 2.35 -10.45
N THR A 89 7.60 2.17 -11.67
CA THR A 89 9.05 2.15 -11.91
C THR A 89 9.57 3.58 -11.81
N ALA A 90 9.70 4.10 -10.59
CA ALA A 90 10.40 5.36 -10.39
C ALA A 90 11.89 5.14 -10.69
N PRO A 91 12.56 6.01 -11.46
CA PRO A 91 14.01 6.05 -11.46
C PRO A 91 14.44 6.29 -10.01
N ARG A 92 15.09 5.31 -9.38
CA ARG A 92 15.77 5.58 -8.12
C ARG A 92 16.84 6.61 -8.44
N VAL A 93 16.63 7.84 -8.01
CA VAL A 93 17.76 8.77 -7.84
C VAL A 93 18.61 8.12 -6.77
N SER A 94 19.65 7.40 -7.19
CA SER A 94 20.73 7.05 -6.27
C SER A 94 21.19 8.36 -5.70
N ALA A 95 20.83 8.63 -4.44
CA ALA A 95 21.53 9.60 -3.65
C ALA A 95 22.95 9.05 -3.49
N ALA A 96 23.80 9.34 -4.49
CA ALA A 96 25.23 9.25 -4.31
C ALA A 96 25.52 10.08 -3.05
N PRO A 97 26.27 9.54 -2.07
CA PRO A 97 26.62 10.32 -0.90
C PRO A 97 27.34 11.57 -1.40
N SER A 98 26.70 12.73 -1.32
CA SER A 98 27.34 14.01 -1.52
C SER A 98 28.30 14.19 -0.35
N GLY A 99 29.50 13.63 -0.52
CA GLY A 99 30.61 13.84 0.39
C GLY A 99 30.94 15.33 0.44
N PRO A 100 31.28 15.87 1.61
CA PRO A 100 31.60 17.29 1.74
C PRO A 100 32.87 17.60 0.93
N PRO A 101 33.03 18.83 0.40
CA PRO A 101 34.27 19.20 -0.25
C PRO A 101 35.41 19.13 0.78
N ALA A 102 36.44 18.33 0.46
CA ALA A 102 37.66 18.25 1.22
C ALA A 102 38.35 19.62 1.22
N HIS A 103 38.19 20.37 2.30
CA HIS A 103 38.98 21.57 2.57
C HIS A 103 40.38 21.09 2.96
N ARG A 104 41.31 21.08 2.00
CA ARG A 104 42.74 20.93 2.27
C ARG A 104 43.24 22.19 2.98
N SER A 105 43.19 22.18 4.31
CA SER A 105 43.94 23.11 5.14
C SER A 105 45.43 22.79 4.99
N ALA A 106 46.10 23.47 4.05
CA ALA A 106 47.55 23.44 3.96
C ALA A 106 48.12 24.19 5.18
N CYS A 107 48.66 23.43 6.13
CA CYS A 107 49.48 23.98 7.20
C CYS A 107 50.70 24.68 6.59
N ARG A 108 50.86 25.97 6.88
CA ARG A 108 52.02 26.78 6.51
C ARG A 108 53.09 26.62 7.60
N PRO A 109 54.29 26.10 7.32
CA PRO A 109 55.39 26.19 8.28
C PRO A 109 55.97 27.61 8.27
N ARG A 110 56.43 28.05 9.45
CA ARG A 110 57.11 29.32 9.70
C ARG A 110 58.52 29.33 9.13
#